data_AF-A0A9P8JUD8-F1
#
_entry.id   AF-A0A9P8JUD8-F1
#
_cell.length_a   1.000
_cell.length_b   1.000
_cell.length_c   1.000
_cell.angle_alpha   90.00
_cell.angle_beta   90.00
_cell.angle_gamma   90.00
#
_symmetry.space_group_name_H-M   'P 1'
#
loop_
_entity.id
_entity.type
_entity.pdbx_description
1 polymer ?
#
loop_
_entity_poly.entity_id
_entity_poly.type
_entity_poly.pdbx_seq_one_letter_code
_entity_poly.pdbx_strand_id
1 'polypeptide(L)'
;MRLIKQSIEKKDGSGSATLLPEEPEDMWHAYNLIRPTDLLRALAIRRVTTESMTGSSTSKRVQTTLTLRVTSLDFDPQAAQLHVSGTVAEENEWVKRGSYHTLDLELQRNFTLEKADGWDSIALDILKESIDQTQKAELWAVVMQEGLANICLVTNHQTILRQRVETALPKKRPGKPSADHDKATQRFFSTILESLLRQLNMADLKPLLLASPGFTATAFQQYIKTTASTKADKNLTALAAKTIVAHSASGHLHSLAEVMASPAVTAKLSDTRFAKETALMDKFFDLLRKDDGRAWYGPKEVESAVEKGAVGRGG
;
A
#
# COMPACT_ATOMS: atom_id res chain seq x y z
N MET A 1 -7.43 7.26 -8.04
CA MET A 1 -8.02 6.83 -9.33
C MET A 1 -8.72 8.00 -9.98
N ARG A 2 -8.62 8.13 -11.29
CA ARG A 2 -9.42 9.10 -12.04
C ARG A 2 -10.67 8.45 -12.58
N LEU A 3 -11.84 8.97 -12.20
CA LEU A 3 -13.12 8.56 -12.75
C LEU A 3 -13.30 9.16 -14.15
N ILE A 4 -13.44 8.31 -15.17
CA ILE A 4 -13.63 8.76 -16.55
C ILE A 4 -15.11 8.87 -16.88
N LYS A 5 -15.88 7.84 -16.53
CA LYS A 5 -17.31 7.77 -16.80
C LYS A 5 -18.00 7.04 -15.66
N GLN A 6 -19.12 7.58 -15.22
CA GLN A 6 -20.00 6.94 -14.25
C GLN A 6 -21.40 6.88 -14.82
N SER A 7 -21.95 5.68 -14.92
CA SER A 7 -23.31 5.42 -15.35
C SER A 7 -23.94 4.50 -14.32
N ILE A 8 -24.14 5.00 -13.10
CA ILE A 8 -24.74 4.26 -11.98
C ILE A 8 -26.09 4.88 -11.68
N GLU A 9 -27.15 4.09 -11.78
CA GLU A 9 -28.51 4.53 -11.45
C GLU A 9 -28.73 4.52 -9.94
N LYS A 10 -29.12 5.66 -9.36
CA LYS A 10 -29.28 5.81 -7.90
C LYS A 10 -30.42 5.00 -7.28
N LYS A 11 -31.36 4.51 -8.10
CA LYS A 11 -32.55 3.78 -7.61
C LYS A 11 -32.24 2.32 -7.34
N ASP A 12 -31.63 1.65 -8.32
CA ASP A 12 -31.39 0.21 -8.28
C ASP A 12 -29.90 -0.13 -8.09
N GLY A 13 -29.02 0.86 -8.10
CA GLY A 13 -27.57 0.67 -8.04
C GLY A 13 -27.00 0.01 -9.30
N SER A 14 -27.80 -0.20 -10.35
CA SER A 14 -27.35 -0.81 -11.59
C SER A 14 -26.43 0.12 -12.38
N GLY A 15 -25.49 -0.48 -13.11
CA GLY A 15 -24.66 0.23 -14.09
C GLY A 15 -23.16 0.07 -13.87
N SER A 16 -22.39 0.96 -14.50
CA SER A 16 -20.95 0.79 -14.66
C SER A 16 -20.13 2.05 -14.34
N ALA A 17 -18.89 1.83 -13.93
CA ALA A 17 -17.89 2.87 -13.71
C ALA A 17 -16.63 2.55 -14.51
N THR A 18 -16.17 3.52 -15.30
CA THR A 18 -14.88 3.46 -16.00
C THR A 18 -13.84 4.25 -15.20
N LEU A 19 -12.80 3.55 -14.77
CA LEU A 19 -11.75 4.06 -13.92
C LEU A 19 -10.41 4.01 -14.63
N LEU A 20 -9.57 5.01 -14.36
CA LEU A 20 -8.17 5.05 -14.73
C LEU A 20 -7.32 5.04 -13.47
N PRO A 21 -6.58 3.95 -13.22
CA PRO A 21 -5.59 3.89 -12.16
C PRO A 21 -4.34 4.68 -12.58
N GLU A 22 -3.97 5.69 -11.82
CA GLU A 22 -2.83 6.55 -12.10
C GLU A 22 -1.62 6.19 -11.24
N GLU A 23 -1.87 5.75 -10.01
CA GLU A 23 -0.86 5.46 -9.00
C GLU A 23 -0.91 4.00 -8.51
N PRO A 24 0.19 3.46 -7.95
CA PRO A 24 0.19 2.12 -7.35
C PRO A 24 -0.91 1.85 -6.32
N GLU A 25 -1.30 2.84 -5.52
CA GLU A 25 -2.37 2.71 -4.51
C GLU A 25 -3.76 2.52 -5.14
N ASP A 26 -3.96 3.01 -6.36
CA ASP A 26 -5.19 2.81 -7.11
C ASP A 26 -5.48 1.34 -7.41
N MET A 27 -4.43 0.52 -7.56
CA MET A 27 -4.56 -0.92 -7.76
C MET A 27 -5.09 -1.62 -6.51
N TRP A 28 -4.72 -1.14 -5.32
CA TRP A 28 -5.26 -1.63 -4.05
C TRP A 28 -6.75 -1.29 -3.93
N HIS A 29 -7.13 -0.07 -4.30
CA HIS A 29 -8.54 0.31 -4.35
C HIS A 29 -9.33 -0.52 -5.37
N ALA A 30 -8.77 -0.78 -6.56
CA ALA A 30 -9.37 -1.64 -7.55
C ALA A 30 -9.55 -3.08 -7.03
N TYR A 31 -8.56 -3.62 -6.32
CA TYR A 31 -8.63 -4.93 -5.69
C TYR A 31 -9.79 -5.03 -4.69
N ASN A 32 -9.99 -4.00 -3.85
CA ASN A 32 -11.09 -3.97 -2.88
C ASN A 32 -12.46 -3.74 -3.52
N LEU A 33 -12.50 -3.07 -4.68
CA LEU A 33 -13.73 -2.72 -5.38
C LEU A 33 -14.28 -3.89 -6.20
N ILE A 34 -13.40 -4.63 -6.87
CA ILE A 34 -13.75 -5.77 -7.71
C ILE A 34 -14.02 -6.98 -6.81
N ARG A 35 -15.15 -7.65 -7.03
CA ARG A 35 -15.54 -8.88 -6.33
C ARG A 35 -15.73 -10.03 -7.33
N PRO A 36 -15.61 -11.29 -6.88
CA PRO A 36 -16.04 -12.42 -7.69
C PRO A 36 -17.48 -12.21 -8.19
N THR A 37 -17.77 -12.71 -9.39
CA THR A 37 -19.03 -12.55 -10.16
C THR A 37 -19.25 -11.22 -10.88
N ASP A 38 -18.50 -10.17 -10.55
CA ASP A 38 -18.57 -8.88 -11.26
C ASP A 38 -18.16 -9.01 -12.73
N LEU A 39 -18.60 -8.05 -13.55
CA LEU A 39 -18.19 -7.92 -14.94
C LEU A 39 -17.10 -6.86 -15.06
N LEU A 40 -15.93 -7.26 -15.54
CA LEU A 40 -14.79 -6.40 -15.76
C LEU A 40 -14.46 -6.35 -17.25
N ARG A 41 -14.45 -5.14 -17.81
CA ARG A 41 -14.04 -4.88 -19.20
C ARG A 41 -12.72 -4.13 -19.22
N ALA A 42 -11.68 -4.74 -19.79
CA ALA A 42 -10.37 -4.11 -19.94
C ALA A 42 -9.65 -4.57 -21.22
N LEU A 43 -8.57 -3.88 -21.57
CA LEU A 43 -7.72 -4.26 -22.70
C LEU A 43 -6.88 -5.48 -22.33
N ALA A 44 -6.87 -6.49 -23.20
CA ALA A 44 -6.10 -7.71 -23.06
C ALA A 44 -5.17 -7.92 -24.26
N ILE A 45 -4.05 -8.59 -24.04
CA ILE A 45 -3.17 -9.07 -25.12
C ILE A 45 -3.35 -10.58 -25.23
N ARG A 46 -3.84 -11.03 -26.40
CA ARG A 46 -4.01 -12.45 -26.68
C ARG A 46 -3.10 -12.89 -27.82
N ARG A 47 -2.41 -14.02 -27.62
CA ARG A 47 -1.75 -14.74 -28.71
C ARG A 47 -2.79 -15.59 -29.42
N VAL A 48 -3.09 -15.25 -30.68
CA VAL A 48 -3.98 -16.00 -31.55
C VAL A 48 -3.12 -16.80 -32.50
N THR A 49 -3.35 -18.11 -32.56
CA THR A 49 -2.72 -19.01 -33.52
C THR A 49 -3.72 -19.30 -34.62
N THR A 50 -3.38 -18.93 -35.85
CA THR A 50 -4.19 -19.21 -37.03
C THR A 50 -3.49 -20.31 -37.83
N GLU A 51 -4.21 -21.39 -38.08
CA GLU A 51 -3.74 -22.48 -38.95
C GLU A 51 -4.20 -22.21 -40.38
N SER A 52 -3.25 -22.21 -41.31
CA SER A 52 -3.54 -22.08 -42.74
C SER A 52 -3.99 -23.42 -43.31
N MET A 53 -4.76 -23.41 -44.40
CA MET A 53 -5.20 -24.61 -45.14
C MET A 53 -4.04 -25.53 -45.57
N THR A 54 -2.81 -25.01 -45.63
CA THR A 54 -1.56 -25.72 -45.97
C THR A 54 -0.86 -26.34 -44.75
N GLY A 55 -1.46 -26.29 -43.55
CA GLY A 55 -0.90 -26.87 -42.33
C GLY A 55 0.15 -26.03 -41.61
N SER A 56 0.48 -24.84 -42.11
CA SER A 56 1.37 -23.90 -41.42
C SER A 56 0.61 -23.09 -40.37
N SER A 57 1.09 -23.15 -39.11
CA SER A 57 0.56 -22.34 -38.02
C SER A 57 1.34 -21.03 -37.89
N THR A 58 0.62 -19.91 -37.89
CA THR A 58 1.20 -18.59 -37.66
C THR A 58 0.58 -18.01 -36.39
N SER A 59 1.41 -17.47 -35.50
CA SER A 59 0.93 -16.88 -34.24
C SER A 59 1.11 -15.37 -34.24
N LYS A 60 0.02 -14.64 -34.00
CA LYS A 60 0.01 -13.17 -33.90
C LYS A 60 -0.47 -12.75 -32.52
N ARG A 61 0.15 -11.70 -31.96
CA ARG A 61 -0.35 -11.05 -30.74
C ARG A 61 -1.37 -9.98 -31.15
N VAL A 62 -2.57 -10.06 -30.61
CA VAL A 62 -3.67 -9.14 -30.88
C VAL A 62 -4.10 -8.49 -29.57
N GLN A 63 -4.26 -7.17 -29.60
CA GLN A 63 -4.86 -6.41 -28.50
C GLN A 63 -6.37 -6.36 -28.72
N THR A 64 -7.13 -6.77 -27.70
CA THR A 64 -8.59 -6.76 -27.77
C THR A 64 -9.19 -6.45 -26.41
N THR A 65 -10.35 -5.80 -26.40
CA THR A 65 -11.08 -5.51 -25.17
C THR A 65 -11.93 -6.73 -24.80
N LEU A 66 -11.66 -7.33 -23.63
CA LEU A 66 -12.41 -8.47 -23.14
C LEU A 66 -13.29 -8.07 -21.96
N THR A 67 -14.50 -8.60 -21.94
CA THR A 67 -15.41 -8.53 -20.79
C THR A 67 -15.37 -9.88 -20.08
N LEU A 68 -14.80 -9.91 -18.88
CA LEU A 68 -14.71 -11.09 -18.05
C LEU A 68 -15.72 -11.05 -16.91
N ARG A 69 -16.32 -12.20 -16.61
CA ARG A 69 -16.95 -12.47 -15.32
C ARG A 69 -15.86 -12.94 -14.36
N VAL A 70 -15.60 -12.13 -13.33
CA VAL A 70 -14.51 -12.34 -12.38
C VAL A 70 -14.73 -13.62 -11.58
N THR A 71 -13.66 -14.42 -11.45
CA THR A 71 -13.65 -15.65 -10.65
C THR A 71 -12.69 -15.52 -9.46
N SER A 72 -11.48 -15.00 -9.71
CA SER A 72 -10.48 -14.76 -8.67
C SER A 72 -9.65 -13.51 -8.99
N LEU A 73 -9.05 -12.97 -7.93
CA LEU A 73 -8.24 -11.76 -7.94
C LEU A 73 -6.92 -12.09 -7.26
N ASP A 74 -5.81 -11.66 -7.84
CA ASP A 74 -4.48 -11.77 -7.25
C ASP A 74 -3.77 -10.42 -7.35
N PHE A 75 -3.32 -9.91 -6.22
CA PHE A 75 -2.72 -8.57 -6.11
C PHE A 75 -1.29 -8.70 -5.60
N ASP A 76 -0.34 -8.18 -6.39
CA ASP A 76 1.04 -8.04 -5.97
C ASP A 76 1.30 -6.62 -5.42
N PRO A 77 1.51 -6.45 -4.10
CA PRO A 77 1.76 -5.15 -3.49
C PRO A 77 3.12 -4.54 -3.86
N GLN A 78 4.11 -5.36 -4.27
CA GLN A 78 5.44 -4.88 -4.65
C GLN A 78 5.45 -4.34 -6.08
N ALA A 79 4.84 -5.09 -7.00
CA ALA A 79 4.71 -4.69 -8.40
C ALA A 79 3.56 -3.71 -8.65
N ALA A 80 2.62 -3.59 -7.71
CA ALA A 80 1.36 -2.87 -7.86
C ALA A 80 0.60 -3.30 -9.13
N GLN A 81 0.48 -4.62 -9.30
CA GLN A 81 -0.23 -5.25 -10.42
C GLN A 81 -1.39 -6.06 -9.88
N LEU A 82 -2.52 -5.98 -10.58
CA LEU A 82 -3.72 -6.72 -10.24
C LEU A 82 -4.07 -7.67 -11.38
N HIS A 83 -3.98 -8.97 -11.10
CA HIS A 83 -4.35 -10.04 -12.02
C HIS A 83 -5.80 -10.46 -11.73
N VAL A 84 -6.67 -10.30 -12.72
CA VAL A 84 -8.09 -10.63 -12.59
C VAL A 84 -8.40 -11.83 -13.47
N SER A 85 -8.60 -12.99 -12.86
CA SER A 85 -8.94 -14.21 -13.59
C SER A 85 -10.44 -14.38 -13.69
N GLY A 86 -10.93 -14.76 -14.86
CA GLY A 86 -12.36 -14.88 -15.11
C GLY A 86 -12.70 -15.65 -16.37
N THR A 87 -14.00 -15.75 -16.63
CA THR A 87 -14.53 -16.34 -17.85
C THR A 87 -15.06 -15.25 -18.77
N VAL A 88 -14.83 -15.38 -20.07
CA VAL A 88 -15.26 -14.40 -21.07
C VAL A 88 -16.79 -14.39 -21.15
N ALA A 89 -17.40 -13.26 -20.78
CA ALA A 89 -18.85 -13.12 -20.67
C ALA A 89 -19.51 -12.76 -22.01
N GLU A 90 -18.83 -11.95 -22.83
CA GLU A 90 -19.27 -11.49 -24.15
C GLU A 90 -18.45 -12.14 -25.25
N GLU A 91 -19.08 -12.44 -26.39
CA GLU A 91 -18.36 -12.98 -27.54
C GLU A 91 -17.44 -11.91 -28.16
N ASN A 92 -16.23 -12.33 -28.53
CA ASN A 92 -15.23 -11.48 -29.16
C ASN A 92 -14.66 -12.21 -30.38
N GLU A 93 -14.25 -11.47 -31.41
CA GLU A 93 -13.74 -12.01 -32.68
C GLU A 93 -12.62 -13.04 -32.49
N TRP A 94 -11.80 -12.87 -31.46
CA TRP A 94 -10.64 -13.75 -31.20
C TRP A 94 -10.83 -14.72 -30.05
N VAL A 95 -11.92 -14.61 -29.28
CA VAL A 95 -12.08 -15.36 -28.02
C VAL A 95 -13.51 -15.84 -27.85
N LYS A 96 -13.66 -17.17 -27.71
CA LYS A 96 -14.95 -17.81 -27.49
C LYS A 96 -15.50 -17.45 -26.10
N ARG A 97 -16.81 -17.23 -26.05
CA ARG A 97 -17.56 -17.05 -24.80
C ARG A 97 -17.35 -18.26 -23.87
N GLY A 98 -17.18 -18.00 -22.58
CA GLY A 98 -16.94 -19.01 -21.55
C GLY A 98 -15.50 -19.50 -21.42
N SER A 99 -14.59 -19.06 -22.31
CA SER A 99 -13.16 -19.38 -22.15
C SER A 99 -12.55 -18.62 -20.96
N TYR A 100 -11.57 -19.25 -20.31
CA TYR A 100 -10.85 -18.63 -19.19
C TYR A 100 -9.77 -17.67 -19.70
N HIS A 101 -9.67 -16.53 -19.05
CA HIS A 101 -8.62 -15.56 -19.29
C HIS A 101 -8.27 -14.81 -18.01
N THR A 102 -7.06 -14.25 -17.98
CA THR A 102 -6.60 -13.38 -16.90
C THR A 102 -6.31 -12.02 -17.50
N LEU A 103 -6.99 -10.99 -16.98
CA LEU A 103 -6.74 -9.60 -17.31
C LEU A 103 -5.70 -9.04 -16.34
N ASP A 104 -4.61 -8.54 -16.89
CA ASP A 104 -3.59 -7.80 -16.13
C ASP A 104 -3.97 -6.32 -16.16
N LEU A 105 -4.43 -5.79 -15.03
CA LEU A 105 -4.69 -4.37 -14.91
C LEU A 105 -3.36 -3.63 -14.72
N GLU A 106 -3.11 -2.67 -15.60
CA GLU A 106 -1.91 -1.84 -15.60
C GLU A 106 -2.28 -0.40 -15.23
N LEU A 107 -1.30 0.33 -14.68
CA LEU A 107 -1.40 1.78 -14.49
C LEU A 107 -1.60 2.48 -15.85
N GLN A 108 -2.30 3.61 -15.84
CA GLN A 108 -2.57 4.45 -17.01
C GLN A 108 -3.40 3.75 -18.11
N ARG A 109 -4.11 2.65 -17.78
CA ARG A 109 -5.08 2.01 -18.67
C ARG A 109 -6.47 1.95 -18.05
N ASN A 110 -7.47 2.31 -18.85
CA ASN A 110 -8.85 2.30 -18.39
C ASN A 110 -9.36 0.87 -18.22
N PHE A 111 -10.10 0.63 -17.15
CA PHE A 111 -10.97 -0.53 -17.02
C PHE A 111 -12.39 -0.07 -16.68
N THR A 112 -13.38 -0.86 -17.08
CA THR A 112 -14.78 -0.62 -16.75
C THR A 112 -15.28 -1.75 -15.88
N LEU A 113 -15.83 -1.40 -14.72
CA LEU A 113 -16.39 -2.33 -13.76
C LEU A 113 -17.90 -2.18 -13.73
N GLU A 114 -18.58 -3.32 -13.73
CA GLU A 114 -20.02 -3.45 -13.51
C GLU A 114 -20.25 -4.50 -12.43
N LYS A 115 -21.02 -4.12 -11.40
CA LYS A 115 -21.27 -4.96 -10.23
C LYS A 115 -22.44 -5.88 -10.51
N ALA A 116 -22.29 -7.18 -10.23
CA ALA A 116 -23.32 -8.18 -10.56
C ALA A 116 -24.66 -7.92 -9.84
N ASP A 117 -24.59 -7.57 -8.56
CA ASP A 117 -25.75 -7.29 -7.71
C ASP A 117 -26.06 -5.79 -7.59
N GLY A 118 -25.42 -4.95 -8.42
CA GLY A 118 -25.47 -3.50 -8.32
C GLY A 118 -24.44 -2.91 -7.34
N TRP A 119 -24.35 -1.58 -7.36
CA TRP A 119 -23.44 -0.79 -6.54
C TRP A 119 -24.03 -0.55 -5.15
N ASP A 120 -23.55 -1.30 -4.16
CA ASP A 120 -23.90 -1.11 -2.75
C ASP A 120 -23.26 0.19 -2.19
N SER A 121 -23.73 0.63 -1.02
CA SER A 121 -23.20 1.83 -0.36
C SER A 121 -21.70 1.71 -0.08
N ILE A 122 -21.23 0.51 0.25
CA ILE A 122 -19.83 0.21 0.54
C ILE A 122 -18.98 0.38 -0.73
N ALA A 123 -19.37 -0.19 -1.87
CA ALA A 123 -18.67 -0.02 -3.13
C ALA A 123 -18.67 1.44 -3.60
N LEU A 124 -19.77 2.17 -3.38
CA LEU A 124 -19.83 3.60 -3.68
C LEU A 124 -18.89 4.42 -2.79
N ASP A 125 -18.75 4.07 -1.52
CA ASP A 125 -17.83 4.76 -0.62
C ASP A 125 -16.37 4.42 -0.93
N ILE A 126 -16.04 3.15 -1.24
CA ILE A 126 -14.73 2.75 -1.76
C ILE A 126 -14.42 3.49 -3.07
N LEU A 127 -15.41 3.62 -3.97
CA LEU A 127 -15.27 4.36 -5.22
C LEU A 127 -14.97 5.84 -4.96
N LYS A 128 -15.75 6.51 -4.10
CA LYS A 128 -15.51 7.92 -3.75
C LYS A 128 -14.12 8.11 -3.13
N GLU A 129 -13.74 7.25 -2.20
CA GLU A 129 -12.44 7.30 -1.56
C GLU A 129 -11.32 7.12 -2.57
N SER A 130 -11.46 6.17 -3.49
CA SER A 130 -10.47 5.96 -4.54
C SER A 130 -10.32 7.14 -5.49
N ILE A 131 -11.33 8.02 -5.61
CA ILE A 131 -11.30 9.19 -6.49
C ILE A 131 -10.68 10.41 -5.79
N ASP A 132 -10.72 10.45 -4.46
CA ASP A 132 -10.27 11.60 -3.69
C ASP A 132 -8.74 11.74 -3.73
N GLN A 133 -8.26 12.69 -4.53
CA GLN A 133 -6.84 12.99 -4.66
C GLN A 133 -6.29 13.78 -3.46
N THR A 134 -7.15 14.36 -2.61
CA THR A 134 -6.71 15.22 -1.49
C THR A 134 -6.17 14.42 -0.32
N GLN A 135 -6.55 13.15 -0.18
CA GLN A 135 -6.15 12.31 0.94
C GLN A 135 -4.73 11.73 0.81
N LYS A 136 -4.03 11.90 -0.31
CA LYS A 136 -2.78 11.18 -0.64
C LYS A 136 -1.56 11.62 0.18
N ALA A 137 -1.52 11.27 1.46
CA ALA A 137 -0.37 11.49 2.32
C ALA A 137 0.56 10.25 2.26
N GLU A 138 1.68 10.39 1.57
CA GLU A 138 2.75 9.39 1.61
C GLU A 138 3.86 9.83 2.57
N LEU A 139 4.18 8.96 3.53
CA LEU A 139 5.25 9.14 4.50
C LEU A 139 6.33 8.08 4.29
N TRP A 140 7.59 8.50 4.22
CA TRP A 140 8.69 7.55 4.30
C TRP A 140 9.00 7.25 5.75
N ALA A 141 9.16 5.97 6.09
CA ALA A 141 9.52 5.53 7.44
C ALA A 141 10.72 4.59 7.39
N VAL A 142 11.67 4.80 8.29
CA VAL A 142 12.82 3.90 8.49
C VAL A 142 12.79 3.44 9.93
N VAL A 143 12.43 2.17 10.11
CA VAL A 143 12.49 1.51 11.43
C VAL A 143 13.82 0.78 11.51
N MET A 144 14.60 1.09 12.53
CA MET A 144 15.98 0.61 12.63
C MET A 144 16.35 0.18 14.04
N GLN A 145 17.25 -0.78 14.12
CA GLN A 145 17.95 -1.23 15.32
C GLN A 145 19.42 -1.50 14.94
N GLU A 146 20.26 -1.79 15.93
CA GLU A 146 21.65 -2.14 15.65
C GLU A 146 21.72 -3.36 14.70
N GLY A 147 22.17 -3.11 13.47
CA GLY A 147 22.39 -4.14 12.45
C GLY A 147 21.17 -4.50 11.61
N LEU A 148 20.02 -3.87 11.82
CA LEU A 148 18.83 -4.09 10.98
C LEU A 148 18.06 -2.79 10.75
N ALA A 149 17.72 -2.51 9.50
CA ALA A 149 16.87 -1.38 9.13
C ALA A 149 15.87 -1.79 8.06
N ASN A 150 14.63 -1.33 8.21
CA ASN A 150 13.53 -1.53 7.28
C ASN A 150 13.10 -0.17 6.74
N ILE A 151 13.28 0.03 5.44
CA ILE A 151 12.83 1.21 4.73
C ILE A 151 11.43 0.91 4.18
N CYS A 152 10.46 1.68 4.65
CA CYS A 152 9.05 1.50 4.34
C CYS A 152 8.46 2.78 3.74
N LEU A 153 7.54 2.60 2.80
CA LEU A 153 6.65 3.65 2.34
C LEU A 153 5.28 3.42 3.00
N VAL A 154 4.87 4.37 3.83
CA VAL A 154 3.55 4.37 4.47
C VAL A 154 2.63 5.22 3.60
N THR A 155 1.70 4.56 2.91
CA THR A 155 0.57 5.22 2.25
C THR A 155 -0.64 5.17 3.18
N ASN A 156 -1.79 5.69 2.76
CA ASN A 156 -2.99 5.64 3.58
C ASN A 156 -3.51 4.22 3.84
N HIS A 157 -3.39 3.35 2.84
CA HIS A 157 -4.01 2.02 2.89
C HIS A 157 -2.99 0.88 3.05
N GLN A 158 -1.71 1.14 2.80
CA GLN A 158 -0.68 0.10 2.88
C GLN A 158 0.65 0.63 3.41
N THR A 159 1.34 -0.23 4.16
CA THR A 159 2.75 -0.05 4.50
C THR A 159 3.57 -0.99 3.62
N ILE A 160 4.28 -0.43 2.64
CA ILE A 160 5.09 -1.21 1.69
C ILE A 160 6.53 -1.26 2.19
N LEU A 161 7.02 -2.45 2.51
CA LEU A 161 8.45 -2.66 2.75
C LEU A 161 9.19 -2.56 1.41
N ARG A 162 10.01 -1.52 1.24
CA ARG A 162 10.78 -1.29 0.02
C ARG A 162 12.15 -1.96 0.07
N GLN A 163 12.80 -1.93 1.23
CA GLN A 163 14.09 -2.58 1.40
C GLN A 163 14.35 -2.95 2.85
N ARG A 164 14.91 -4.15 3.05
CA ARG A 164 15.48 -4.60 4.31
C ARG A 164 17.01 -4.58 4.19
N VAL A 165 17.66 -3.89 5.12
CA VAL A 165 19.12 -3.83 5.24
C VAL A 165 19.50 -4.53 6.53
N GLU A 166 20.29 -5.60 6.43
CA GLU A 166 20.74 -6.39 7.57
C GLU A 166 22.26 -6.54 7.51
N THR A 167 22.93 -6.15 8.60
CA THR A 167 24.38 -6.20 8.72
C THR A 167 24.76 -6.71 10.10
N ALA A 168 25.61 -7.73 10.16
CA ALA A 168 26.14 -8.23 11.42
C ALA A 168 27.11 -7.21 12.04
N LEU A 169 26.66 -6.47 13.06
CA LEU A 169 27.52 -5.55 13.79
C LEU A 169 28.33 -6.30 14.86
N PRO A 170 29.66 -6.06 14.96
CA PRO A 170 30.47 -6.66 16.00
C PRO A 170 30.08 -6.09 17.37
N LYS A 171 29.85 -6.96 18.36
CA LYS A 171 29.53 -6.54 19.73
C LYS A 171 30.70 -5.79 20.36
N LYS A 172 30.42 -4.71 21.09
CA LYS A 172 31.40 -4.03 21.94
C LYS A 172 31.87 -5.01 23.01
N ARG A 173 33.15 -5.40 22.97
CA ARG A 173 33.79 -6.24 24.00
C ARG A 173 34.71 -5.37 24.85
N PRO A 174 34.74 -5.55 26.18
CA PRO A 174 35.74 -4.90 27.01
C PRO A 174 37.13 -5.34 26.53
N GLY A 175 38.02 -4.39 26.24
CA GLY A 175 39.40 -4.63 25.82
C GLY A 175 39.68 -4.65 24.30
N LYS A 176 38.68 -4.54 23.43
CA LYS A 176 38.90 -4.26 21.99
C LYS A 176 38.62 -2.79 21.66
N PRO A 177 39.33 -2.18 20.69
CA PRO A 177 39.03 -0.82 20.25
C PRO A 177 37.58 -0.70 19.76
N SER A 178 36.84 0.28 20.27
CA SER A 178 35.49 0.59 19.76
C SER A 178 35.49 1.00 18.28
N ALA A 179 36.66 1.38 17.76
CA ALA A 179 36.87 1.83 16.38
C ALA A 179 36.35 0.86 15.32
N ASP A 180 36.43 -0.46 15.54
CA ASP A 180 35.92 -1.44 14.57
C ASP A 180 34.38 -1.45 14.52
N HIS A 181 33.74 -1.30 15.68
CA HIS A 181 32.29 -1.18 15.79
C HIS A 181 31.80 0.15 15.22
N ASP A 182 32.51 1.25 15.49
CA ASP A 182 32.14 2.57 14.99
C ASP A 182 32.27 2.63 13.46
N LYS A 183 33.34 2.04 12.89
CA LYS A 183 33.49 1.87 11.43
C LYS A 183 32.39 1.00 10.82
N ALA A 184 32.02 -0.11 11.47
CA ALA A 184 30.93 -0.97 10.99
C ALA A 184 29.58 -0.23 11.01
N THR A 185 29.34 0.57 12.05
CA THR A 185 28.12 1.39 12.18
C THR A 185 28.05 2.49 11.12
N GLN A 186 29.17 3.16 10.82
CA GLN A 186 29.24 4.13 9.73
C GLN A 186 28.93 3.49 8.36
N ARG A 187 29.47 2.28 8.09
CA ARG A 187 29.15 1.51 6.87
C ARG A 187 27.68 1.13 6.81
N PHE A 188 27.08 0.72 7.93
CA PHE A 188 25.65 0.43 8.00
C PHE A 188 24.82 1.67 7.66
N PHE A 189 25.14 2.83 8.25
CA PHE A 189 24.47 4.09 7.93
C PHE A 189 24.68 4.54 6.48
N SER A 190 25.86 4.35 5.90
CA SER A 190 26.09 4.66 4.49
C SER A 190 25.21 3.81 3.58
N THR A 191 25.12 2.50 3.83
CA THR A 191 24.26 1.60 3.05
C THR A 191 22.77 1.95 3.17
N ILE A 192 22.30 2.34 4.36
CA ILE A 192 20.91 2.79 4.55
C ILE A 192 20.66 4.07 3.77
N LEU A 193 21.55 5.05 3.88
CA LEU A 193 21.39 6.33 3.19
C LEU A 193 21.38 6.15 1.68
N GLU A 194 22.31 5.37 1.12
CA GLU A 194 22.33 5.06 -0.32
C GLU A 194 21.06 4.35 -0.77
N SER A 195 20.58 3.39 0.03
CA SER A 195 19.34 2.66 -0.24
C SER A 195 18.12 3.58 -0.24
N LEU A 196 18.05 4.49 0.74
CA LEU A 196 16.99 5.49 0.85
C LEU A 196 17.02 6.47 -0.34
N LEU A 197 18.19 6.99 -0.71
CA LEU A 197 18.33 7.95 -1.81
C LEU A 197 17.99 7.34 -3.18
N ARG A 198 18.18 6.03 -3.38
CA ARG A 198 17.73 5.35 -4.61
C ARG A 198 16.21 5.28 -4.75
N GLN A 199 15.48 5.32 -3.64
CA GLN A 199 14.03 5.15 -3.60
C GLN A 199 13.28 6.48 -3.48
N LEU A 200 13.91 7.49 -2.89
CA LEU A 200 13.34 8.83 -2.77
C LEU A 200 13.36 9.57 -4.10
N ASN A 201 12.19 10.04 -4.53
CA ASN A 201 12.12 11.02 -5.61
C ASN A 201 12.44 12.42 -5.05
N MET A 202 13.59 12.97 -5.45
CA MET A 202 14.06 14.27 -4.95
C MET A 202 13.23 15.46 -5.42
N ALA A 203 12.34 15.27 -6.41
CA ALA A 203 11.43 16.31 -6.89
C ALA A 203 10.27 16.57 -5.91
N ASP A 204 9.84 15.55 -5.16
CA ASP A 204 8.75 15.62 -4.19
C ASP A 204 9.22 15.12 -2.81
N LEU A 205 9.78 16.03 -2.03
CA LEU A 205 10.35 15.73 -0.72
C LEU A 205 9.25 15.54 0.33
N LYS A 206 8.78 14.30 0.44
CA LYS A 206 7.91 13.80 1.50
C LYS A 206 8.62 13.75 2.87
N PRO A 207 7.89 13.87 3.98
CA PRO A 207 8.48 13.75 5.31
C PRO A 207 9.11 12.36 5.53
N LEU A 208 10.12 12.31 6.39
CA LEU A 208 10.84 11.09 6.74
C LEU A 208 10.71 10.83 8.25
N LEU A 209 10.15 9.69 8.62
CA LEU A 209 10.06 9.21 9.99
C LEU A 209 11.23 8.25 10.26
N LEU A 210 12.04 8.54 11.27
CA LEU A 210 13.07 7.63 11.78
C LEU A 210 12.63 7.09 13.13
N ALA A 211 12.61 5.77 13.25
CA ALA A 211 12.17 5.07 14.45
C ALA A 211 13.23 4.06 14.90
N SER A 212 13.64 4.11 16.17
CA SER A 212 14.56 3.11 16.73
C SER A 212 14.40 2.93 18.23
N PRO A 213 14.80 1.76 18.78
CA PRO A 213 15.08 1.64 20.20
C PRO A 213 16.37 2.42 20.54
N GLY A 214 16.31 3.24 21.58
CA GLY A 214 17.47 4.02 22.04
C GLY A 214 17.86 5.16 21.08
N PHE A 215 19.17 5.30 20.81
CA PHE A 215 19.76 6.48 20.16
C PHE A 215 20.15 6.28 18.68
N THR A 216 19.83 5.12 18.09
CA THR A 216 20.27 4.79 16.72
C THR A 216 19.68 5.73 15.68
N ALA A 217 18.38 6.07 15.76
CA ALA A 217 17.72 7.01 14.86
C ALA A 217 18.28 8.43 14.98
N THR A 218 18.57 8.89 16.21
CA THR A 218 19.21 10.20 16.42
C THR A 218 20.63 10.25 15.85
N ALA A 219 21.41 9.18 16.02
CA ALA A 219 22.74 9.06 15.45
C ALA A 219 22.70 9.03 13.92
N PHE A 220 21.72 8.33 13.34
CA PHE A 220 21.51 8.30 11.90
C PHE A 220 21.08 9.68 11.35
N GLN A 221 20.18 10.39 12.04
CA GLN A 221 19.81 11.75 11.66
C GLN A 221 21.03 12.70 11.66
N GLN A 222 21.91 12.59 12.66
CA GLN A 222 23.17 13.33 12.69
C GLN A 222 24.09 12.94 11.52
N TYR A 223 24.19 11.65 11.21
CA TYR A 223 24.96 11.16 10.05
C TYR A 223 24.45 11.75 8.72
N ILE A 224 23.13 11.84 8.53
CA ILE A 224 22.52 12.49 7.36
C ILE A 224 22.92 13.97 7.32
N LYS A 225 22.82 14.71 8.43
CA LYS A 225 23.17 16.13 8.51
C LYS A 225 24.66 16.37 8.19
N THR A 226 25.55 15.57 8.74
CA THR A 226 26.99 15.65 8.47
C THR A 226 27.26 15.38 6.99
N THR A 227 26.68 14.31 6.43
CA THR A 227 26.87 13.96 5.02
C THR A 227 26.32 15.05 4.08
N ALA A 228 25.17 15.65 4.41
CA ALA A 228 24.60 16.76 3.67
C ALA A 228 25.54 17.98 3.66
N SER A 229 26.17 18.29 4.80
CA SER A 229 27.13 19.39 4.91
C SER A 229 28.42 19.13 4.12
N THR A 230 28.93 17.89 4.13
CA THR A 230 30.15 17.50 3.42
C THR A 230 29.97 17.51 1.90
N LYS A 231 28.81 17.06 1.40
CA LYS A 231 28.51 17.01 -0.03
C LYS A 231 27.89 18.30 -0.59
N ALA A 232 27.54 19.25 0.27
CA ALA A 232 26.82 20.48 -0.07
C ALA A 232 25.47 20.23 -0.81
N ASP A 233 24.82 19.10 -0.51
CA ASP A 233 23.57 18.70 -1.15
C ASP A 233 22.37 19.41 -0.49
N LYS A 234 21.76 20.36 -1.21
CA LYS A 234 20.59 21.12 -0.75
C LYS A 234 19.38 20.21 -0.45
N ASN A 235 19.18 19.17 -1.27
CA ASN A 235 18.05 18.24 -1.12
C ASN A 235 18.16 17.39 0.15
N LEU A 236 19.37 16.90 0.47
CA LEU A 236 19.63 16.17 1.70
C LEU A 236 19.46 17.05 2.95
N THR A 237 19.86 18.31 2.85
CA THR A 237 19.66 19.30 3.93
C THR A 237 18.17 19.55 4.18
N ALA A 238 17.37 19.68 3.12
CA ALA A 238 15.91 19.79 3.20
C ALA A 238 15.25 18.52 3.78
N LEU A 239 15.70 17.33 3.36
CA LEU A 239 15.23 16.05 3.90
C LEU A 239 15.50 15.94 5.41
N ALA A 240 16.72 16.30 5.84
CA ALA A 240 17.11 16.27 7.24
C ALA A 240 16.27 17.23 8.11
N ALA A 241 15.82 18.36 7.55
CA ALA A 241 14.93 19.30 8.22
C ALA A 241 13.50 18.77 8.36
N LYS A 242 13.01 18.00 7.36
CA LYS A 242 11.71 17.32 7.38
C LYS A 242 11.72 15.97 8.10
N THR A 243 12.85 15.58 8.69
CA THR A 243 12.99 14.30 9.38
C THR A 243 12.45 14.38 10.81
N ILE A 244 11.50 13.50 11.13
CA ILE A 244 10.93 13.32 12.46
C ILE A 244 11.58 12.10 13.08
N VAL A 245 12.10 12.24 14.30
CA VAL A 245 12.64 11.11 15.07
C VAL A 245 11.64 10.70 16.12
N ALA A 246 11.41 9.39 16.23
CA ALA A 246 10.51 8.80 17.20
C ALA A 246 11.14 7.57 17.86
N HIS A 247 10.66 7.25 19.05
CA HIS A 247 11.07 6.05 19.78
C HIS A 247 10.29 4.84 19.27
N SER A 248 10.96 3.69 19.11
CA SER A 248 10.30 2.40 18.85
C SER A 248 10.83 1.32 19.79
N ALA A 249 9.99 0.33 20.12
CA ALA A 249 10.41 -0.81 20.93
C ALA A 249 11.40 -1.75 20.19
N SER A 250 11.27 -1.87 18.86
CA SER A 250 12.16 -2.71 18.03
C SER A 250 12.45 -2.10 16.65
N GLY A 251 13.39 -2.69 15.91
CA GLY A 251 13.70 -2.35 14.52
C GLY A 251 12.79 -3.00 13.46
N HIS A 252 11.77 -3.76 13.87
CA HIS A 252 10.90 -4.53 12.97
C HIS A 252 9.65 -3.76 12.54
N LEU A 253 9.00 -4.18 11.44
CA LEU A 253 7.82 -3.50 10.87
C LEU A 253 6.65 -3.33 11.84
N HIS A 254 6.43 -4.30 12.74
CA HIS A 254 5.33 -4.22 13.70
C HIS A 254 5.45 -3.00 14.63
N SER A 255 6.66 -2.51 14.87
CA SER A 255 6.90 -1.35 15.74
C SER A 255 6.52 -0.03 15.07
N LEU A 256 6.30 -0.02 13.75
CA LEU A 256 5.85 1.17 13.04
C LEU A 256 4.45 1.60 13.49
N ALA A 257 3.56 0.64 13.76
CA ALA A 257 2.21 0.93 14.25
C ALA A 257 2.24 1.68 15.60
N GLU A 258 3.09 1.25 16.53
CA GLU A 258 3.30 1.92 17.82
C GLU A 258 3.85 3.34 17.65
N VAL A 259 4.81 3.52 16.75
CA VAL A 259 5.43 4.84 16.49
C VAL A 259 4.40 5.83 15.97
N MET A 260 3.54 5.40 15.05
CA MET A 260 2.49 6.22 14.46
C MET A 260 1.36 6.55 15.43
N ALA A 261 1.11 5.69 16.42
CA ALA A 261 0.19 5.94 17.53
C ALA A 261 0.69 7.05 18.49
N SER A 262 2.00 7.29 18.51
CA SER A 262 2.59 8.20 19.50
C SER A 262 2.13 9.66 19.27
N PRO A 263 1.65 10.36 20.32
CA PRO A 263 1.12 11.73 20.17
C PRO A 263 2.12 12.73 19.58
N ALA A 264 3.42 12.51 19.82
CA ALA A 264 4.50 13.34 19.28
C ALA A 264 4.61 13.26 17.75
N VAL A 265 4.26 12.12 17.18
CA VAL A 265 4.25 11.86 15.74
C VAL A 265 2.91 12.27 15.15
N THR A 266 1.79 11.92 15.80
CA THR A 266 0.44 12.29 15.36
C THR A 266 0.23 13.79 15.27
N ALA A 267 0.74 14.57 16.23
CA ALA A 267 0.62 16.04 16.20
C ALA A 267 1.35 16.69 15.02
N LYS A 268 2.39 16.01 14.47
CA LYS A 268 3.16 16.48 13.31
C LYS A 268 2.68 15.89 11.99
N LEU A 269 1.90 14.80 12.04
CA LEU A 269 1.33 14.08 10.90
C LEU A 269 -0.21 14.23 10.84
N SER A 270 -0.71 15.39 11.28
CA SER A 270 -2.10 15.66 11.72
C SER A 270 -3.23 15.27 10.76
N ASP A 271 -2.93 14.92 9.51
CA ASP A 271 -3.92 14.62 8.47
C ASP A 271 -3.82 13.21 7.86
N THR A 272 -3.16 12.26 8.53
CA THR A 272 -3.07 10.88 8.00
C THR A 272 -4.24 10.00 8.46
N ARG A 273 -4.88 9.29 7.52
CA ARG A 273 -5.93 8.29 7.80
C ARG A 273 -5.46 7.25 8.83
N PHE A 274 -4.21 6.83 8.71
CA PHE A 274 -3.54 5.87 9.61
C PHE A 274 -3.65 6.26 11.09
N ALA A 275 -3.49 7.55 11.41
CA ALA A 275 -3.57 8.02 12.80
C ALA A 275 -4.99 7.88 13.38
N LYS A 276 -6.03 8.12 12.57
CA LYS A 276 -7.43 7.94 12.98
C LYS A 276 -7.76 6.47 13.23
N GLU A 277 -7.32 5.58 12.34
CA GLU A 277 -7.53 4.13 12.48
C GLU A 277 -6.82 3.57 13.72
N THR A 278 -5.59 4.03 13.97
CA THR A 278 -4.80 3.62 15.13
C THR A 278 -5.47 4.08 16.43
N ALA A 279 -5.97 5.32 16.48
CA ALA A 279 -6.69 5.84 17.65
C ALA A 279 -7.98 5.05 17.96
N LEU A 280 -8.68 4.54 16.95
CA LEU A 280 -9.84 3.66 17.14
C LEU A 280 -9.43 2.29 17.72
N MET A 281 -8.33 1.71 17.23
CA MET A 281 -7.79 0.46 17.77
C MET A 281 -7.32 0.62 19.22
N ASP A 282 -6.64 1.71 19.55
CA ASP A 282 -6.22 2.01 20.93
C ASP A 282 -7.43 2.13 21.87
N LYS A 283 -8.48 2.84 21.42
CA LYS A 283 -9.73 2.94 22.17
C LYS A 283 -10.39 1.58 22.37
N PHE A 284 -10.37 0.72 21.36
CA PHE A 284 -10.85 -0.66 21.48
C PHE A 284 -10.07 -1.44 22.54
N PHE A 285 -8.73 -1.43 22.48
CA PHE A 285 -7.91 -2.12 23.48
C PHE A 285 -8.08 -1.55 24.90
N ASP A 286 -8.29 -0.24 25.03
CA ASP A 286 -8.56 0.38 26.33
C ASP A 286 -9.90 -0.06 26.93
N LEU A 287 -10.92 -0.28 26.10
CA LEU A 287 -12.20 -0.85 26.55
C LEU A 287 -12.04 -2.32 26.97
N LEU A 288 -11.27 -3.12 26.22
CA LEU A 288 -10.96 -4.50 26.63
C LEU A 288 -10.22 -4.55 27.97
N ARG A 289 -9.24 -3.67 28.19
CA ARG A 289 -8.49 -3.61 29.46
C ARG A 289 -9.37 -3.22 30.64
N LYS A 290 -10.37 -2.36 30.41
CA LYS A 290 -11.32 -1.93 31.44
C LYS A 290 -12.38 -2.98 31.77
N ASP A 291 -12.54 -3.99 30.90
CA ASP A 291 -13.51 -5.08 31.04
C ASP A 291 -14.94 -4.59 31.36
N ASP A 292 -15.36 -3.54 30.63
CA ASP A 292 -16.66 -2.89 30.84
C ASP A 292 -17.80 -3.50 30.00
N GLY A 293 -17.52 -4.61 29.31
CA GLY A 293 -18.47 -5.30 28.44
C GLY A 293 -18.88 -4.52 27.18
N ARG A 294 -18.20 -3.42 26.82
CA ARG A 294 -18.55 -2.61 25.64
C ARG A 294 -17.75 -2.94 24.38
N ALA A 295 -16.64 -3.68 24.52
CA ALA A 295 -15.81 -4.08 23.39
C ALA A 295 -15.83 -5.59 23.20
N TRP A 296 -16.20 -6.02 22.00
CA TRP A 296 -16.33 -7.42 21.60
C TRP A 296 -15.68 -7.62 20.24
N TYR A 297 -15.19 -8.83 19.99
CA TYR A 297 -14.67 -9.25 18.69
C TYR A 297 -15.15 -10.67 18.40
N GLY A 298 -15.35 -11.00 17.13
CA GLY A 298 -15.88 -12.28 16.68
C GLY A 298 -17.23 -12.15 15.97
N PRO A 299 -17.52 -13.00 14.97
CA PRO A 299 -18.72 -12.84 14.13
C PRO A 299 -20.01 -12.94 14.94
N LYS A 300 -20.12 -13.89 15.87
CA LYS A 300 -21.34 -14.13 16.66
C LYS A 300 -21.61 -13.00 17.66
N GLU A 301 -20.55 -12.53 18.30
CA GLU A 301 -20.59 -11.48 19.30
C GLU A 301 -21.00 -10.14 18.66
N VAL A 302 -20.45 -9.85 17.46
CA VAL A 302 -20.79 -8.66 16.67
C VAL A 302 -22.22 -8.74 16.15
N GLU A 303 -22.67 -9.88 15.61
CA GLU A 303 -24.06 -10.09 15.18
C GLU A 303 -25.04 -9.82 16.34
N SER A 304 -24.77 -10.37 17.53
CA SER A 304 -25.62 -10.13 18.70
C SER A 304 -25.62 -8.66 19.15
N ALA A 305 -24.50 -7.96 19.03
CA ALA A 305 -24.41 -6.53 19.36
C ALA A 305 -25.19 -5.67 18.36
N VAL A 306 -25.14 -6.02 17.06
CA VAL A 306 -25.91 -5.38 15.99
C VAL A 306 -27.41 -5.60 16.19
N GLU A 307 -27.84 -6.82 16.49
CA GLU A 307 -29.25 -7.13 16.80
C GLU A 307 -29.79 -6.34 17.99
N LYS A 308 -28.95 -6.12 19.01
CA LYS A 308 -29.28 -5.30 20.19
C LYS A 308 -29.24 -3.79 19.91
N GLY A 309 -28.78 -3.37 18.73
CA GLY A 309 -28.59 -1.96 18.39
C GLY A 309 -27.51 -1.26 19.23
N ALA A 310 -26.58 -2.02 19.80
CA ALA A 310 -25.58 -1.54 20.76
C ALA A 310 -24.19 -1.30 20.11
N VAL A 311 -24.17 -0.90 18.83
CA VAL A 311 -22.94 -0.64 18.07
C VAL A 311 -22.70 0.87 17.99
N GLY A 312 -21.52 1.32 18.44
CA GLY A 312 -21.12 2.73 18.41
C GLY A 312 -20.60 3.19 17.05
N ARG A 313 -20.54 4.50 16.82
CA ARG A 313 -19.88 5.06 15.62
C ARG A 313 -18.40 4.64 15.59
N GLY A 314 -18.04 3.85 14.57
CA GLY A 314 -16.70 3.28 14.39
C GLY A 314 -16.64 1.76 14.50
N GLY A 315 -17.77 1.10 14.83
CA GLY A 315 -18.00 -0.33 14.64
C GLY A 315 -19.02 -0.58 13.54
#